data_AF-Q2GAL4-F1
#
_entry.id   AF-Q2GAL4-F1
#
_cell.length_a   1.000
_cell.length_b   1.000
_cell.length_c   1.000
_cell.angle_alpha   90.00
_cell.angle_beta   90.00
_cell.angle_gamma   90.00
#
_symmetry.space_group_name_H-M   'P 1'
#
loop_
_entity.id
_entity.type
_entity.pdbx_description
1 polymer ?
#
loop_
_entity_poly.entity_id
_entity_poly.type
_entity_poly.pdbx_seq_one_letter_code
_entity_poly.pdbx_strand_id
1 'polypeptide(L)'
;MPLQDIAVLPDPPARSDPPEDFIAKADALLSSLPAFVDQLNILATQLEATAALINVAPAYADAGLRALTGKTPAANKLPYYTGTAASALADFTAAARSFLAAADASAQLDALGVSAFMKSLLNDADAAAAQDTLELVPGTDVQAFDADLAAIAALATTAFGRSVLTIADGAGGRTLFGSNGSLGYGSNASGKYFSVPIQDRTYYLQIMTGSTPSNGWSSAINLPVAFTTEGWIVAGANSLNTGATEGNKIAADLVGLDKFKVGSDDSPTDYTCIAWGY
;
A
#
# COMPACT_ATOMS: atom_id res chain seq x y z
N MET A 1 33.99 -35.09 -61.26
CA MET A 1 34.27 -35.58 -62.62
C MET A 1 33.57 -36.92 -62.74
N PRO A 2 32.69 -37.15 -63.73
CA PRO A 2 32.15 -38.48 -63.95
C PRO A 2 33.30 -39.42 -64.30
N LEU A 3 33.31 -40.61 -63.69
CA LEU A 3 34.20 -41.68 -64.14
C LEU A 3 33.76 -42.08 -65.55
N GLN A 4 34.72 -42.32 -66.44
CA GLN A 4 34.39 -42.79 -67.77
C GLN A 4 33.87 -44.24 -67.71
N ASP A 5 32.98 -44.57 -68.64
CA ASP A 5 32.57 -45.94 -68.87
C ASP A 5 33.61 -46.68 -69.73
N ILE A 6 33.79 -47.97 -69.45
CA ILE A 6 34.65 -48.84 -70.25
C ILE A 6 33.80 -49.47 -71.36
N ALA A 7 34.29 -49.44 -72.60
CA ALA A 7 33.61 -50.06 -73.72
C ALA A 7 33.54 -51.58 -73.55
N VAL A 8 32.41 -52.17 -73.93
CA VAL A 8 32.23 -53.62 -73.95
C VAL A 8 33.13 -54.20 -75.04
N LEU A 9 33.96 -55.18 -74.68
CA LEU A 9 34.78 -55.92 -75.65
C LEU A 9 33.89 -56.72 -76.61
N PRO A 10 34.29 -56.88 -77.87
CA PRO A 10 33.57 -57.70 -78.84
C PRO A 10 33.58 -59.19 -78.41
N ASP A 11 32.59 -59.95 -78.89
CA ASP A 11 32.44 -61.37 -78.55
C ASP A 11 33.70 -62.16 -78.91
N PRO A 12 34.22 -62.99 -77.99
CA PRO A 12 35.43 -63.76 -78.24
C PRO A 12 35.18 -64.85 -79.29
N PRO A 13 36.20 -65.23 -80.07
CA PRO A 13 36.08 -66.31 -81.04
C PRO A 13 35.86 -67.67 -80.33
N ALA A 14 34.91 -68.47 -80.81
CA ALA A 14 34.60 -69.78 -80.27
C ALA A 14 35.09 -70.91 -81.20
N ARG A 15 35.52 -72.04 -80.63
CA ARG A 15 35.96 -73.22 -81.44
C ARG A 15 34.88 -73.80 -82.35
N SER A 16 33.62 -73.49 -82.08
CA SER A 16 32.47 -73.90 -82.88
C SER A 16 32.16 -72.93 -84.04
N ASP A 17 32.82 -71.77 -84.10
CA ASP A 17 32.61 -70.80 -85.17
C ASP A 17 33.21 -71.32 -86.50
N PRO A 18 32.60 -71.00 -87.65
CA PRO A 18 33.22 -71.21 -88.96
C PRO A 18 34.62 -70.57 -89.02
N PRO A 19 35.57 -71.12 -89.79
CA PRO A 19 36.95 -70.63 -89.83
C PRO A 19 37.07 -69.13 -90.14
N GLU A 20 36.29 -68.63 -91.09
CA GLU A 20 36.22 -67.21 -91.44
C GLU A 20 35.70 -66.33 -90.29
N ASP A 21 34.67 -66.77 -89.58
CA ASP A 21 34.08 -66.03 -88.45
C ASP A 21 35.00 -66.04 -87.23
N PHE A 22 35.71 -67.15 -87.01
CA PHE A 22 36.72 -67.25 -85.95
C PHE A 22 37.82 -66.20 -86.15
N ILE A 23 38.34 -66.10 -87.38
CA ILE A 23 39.40 -65.13 -87.73
C ILE A 23 38.85 -63.71 -87.59
N ALA A 24 37.66 -63.42 -88.11
CA ALA A 24 37.05 -62.09 -88.03
C ALA A 24 36.83 -61.63 -86.57
N LYS A 25 36.34 -62.52 -85.68
CA LYS A 25 36.18 -62.22 -84.25
C LYS A 25 37.50 -62.09 -83.51
N ALA A 26 38.49 -62.92 -83.86
CA ALA A 26 39.85 -62.83 -83.28
C ALA A 26 40.51 -61.49 -83.64
N ASP A 27 40.41 -61.05 -84.89
CA ASP A 27 40.93 -59.77 -85.35
C ASP A 27 40.18 -58.59 -84.73
N ALA A 28 38.84 -58.68 -84.61
CA ALA A 28 38.03 -57.66 -83.94
C ALA A 28 38.41 -57.52 -82.45
N LEU A 29 38.59 -58.65 -81.75
CA LEU A 29 39.05 -58.64 -80.36
C LEU A 29 40.44 -58.03 -80.25
N LEU A 30 41.41 -58.49 -81.04
CA LEU A 30 42.79 -58.00 -81.01
C LEU A 30 42.86 -56.51 -81.34
N SER A 31 42.06 -56.04 -82.30
CA SER A 31 41.96 -54.63 -82.66
C SER A 31 41.30 -53.76 -81.58
N SER A 32 40.47 -54.34 -80.70
CA SER A 32 39.79 -53.62 -79.62
C SER A 32 40.65 -53.48 -78.34
N LEU A 33 41.63 -54.37 -78.14
CA LEU A 33 42.46 -54.40 -76.93
C LEU A 33 43.23 -53.09 -76.67
N PRO A 34 43.86 -52.42 -77.66
CA PRO A 34 44.56 -51.16 -77.41
C PRO A 34 43.61 -50.09 -76.86
N ALA A 35 42.41 -49.94 -77.45
CA ALA A 35 41.41 -48.98 -77.00
C ALA A 35 40.90 -49.30 -75.58
N PHE A 36 40.72 -50.59 -75.25
CA PHE A 36 40.35 -51.02 -73.90
C PHE A 36 41.45 -50.72 -72.87
N VAL A 37 42.72 -50.94 -73.21
CA VAL A 37 43.86 -50.60 -72.34
C VAL A 37 43.96 -49.09 -72.13
N ASP A 38 43.76 -48.29 -73.19
CA ASP A 38 43.74 -46.83 -73.08
C ASP A 38 42.62 -46.35 -72.17
N GLN A 39 41.42 -46.94 -72.27
CA GLN A 39 40.33 -46.70 -71.33
C GLN A 39 40.74 -47.07 -69.90
N LEU A 40 41.32 -48.24 -69.64
CA LEU A 40 41.76 -48.57 -68.28
C LEU A 40 42.76 -47.56 -67.71
N ASN A 41 43.72 -47.10 -68.52
CA ASN A 41 44.70 -46.09 -68.09
C ASN A 41 44.05 -44.74 -67.75
N ILE A 42 43.06 -44.30 -68.53
CA ILE A 42 42.32 -43.06 -68.24
C ILE A 42 41.49 -43.23 -66.96
N LEU A 43 40.85 -44.38 -66.75
CA LEU A 43 40.07 -44.63 -65.54
C LEU A 43 40.96 -44.63 -64.30
N ALA A 44 42.13 -45.26 -64.38
CA ALA A 44 43.14 -45.22 -63.31
C ALA A 44 43.52 -43.77 -62.97
N THR A 45 43.80 -42.96 -63.99
CA THR A 45 44.12 -41.53 -63.82
C THR A 45 42.97 -40.76 -63.16
N GLN A 46 41.72 -41.01 -63.58
CA GLN A 46 40.54 -40.38 -62.99
C GLN A 46 40.33 -40.79 -61.53
N LEU A 47 40.60 -42.06 -61.20
CA LEU A 47 40.51 -42.57 -59.85
C LEU A 47 41.58 -41.96 -58.95
N GLU A 48 42.82 -41.83 -59.43
CA GLU A 48 43.90 -41.14 -58.71
C GLU A 48 43.56 -39.66 -58.46
N ALA A 49 43.04 -38.95 -59.46
CA ALA A 49 42.60 -37.57 -59.32
C ALA A 49 41.43 -37.43 -58.31
N THR A 50 40.50 -38.37 -58.33
CA THR A 50 39.37 -38.42 -57.38
C THR A 50 39.85 -38.71 -55.96
N ALA A 51 40.79 -39.65 -55.79
CA ALA A 51 41.40 -39.96 -54.49
C ALA A 51 42.18 -38.75 -53.94
N ALA A 52 42.91 -38.03 -54.79
CA ALA A 52 43.59 -36.80 -54.40
C ALA A 52 42.60 -35.74 -53.91
N LEU A 53 41.51 -35.49 -54.65
CA LEU A 53 40.44 -34.57 -54.27
C LEU A 53 39.82 -34.93 -52.91
N ILE A 54 39.56 -36.21 -52.66
CA ILE A 54 39.04 -36.68 -51.36
C ILE A 54 40.04 -36.40 -50.24
N ASN A 55 41.33 -36.62 -50.48
CA ASN A 55 42.38 -36.42 -49.47
C ASN A 55 42.57 -34.92 -49.10
N VAL A 56 42.37 -34.00 -50.05
CA VAL A 56 42.39 -32.54 -49.77
C VAL A 56 41.03 -31.96 -49.38
N ALA A 57 39.92 -32.70 -49.53
CA ALA A 57 38.58 -32.24 -49.14
C ALA A 57 38.51 -31.67 -47.69
N PRO A 58 39.19 -32.26 -46.68
CA PRO A 58 39.23 -31.68 -45.34
C PRO A 58 39.89 -30.30 -45.26
N ALA A 59 40.77 -29.93 -46.20
CA ALA A 59 41.41 -28.61 -46.23
C ALA A 59 40.48 -27.52 -46.81
N TYR A 60 39.53 -27.91 -47.65
CA TYR A 60 38.48 -27.02 -48.18
C TYR A 60 37.29 -26.87 -47.24
N ALA A 61 37.14 -27.76 -46.26
CA ALA A 61 36.17 -27.55 -45.19
C ALA A 61 36.55 -26.31 -44.38
N ASP A 62 35.58 -25.42 -44.14
CA ASP A 62 35.74 -24.27 -43.27
C ASP A 62 36.38 -24.69 -41.94
N ALA A 63 37.31 -23.87 -41.43
CA ALA A 63 38.08 -24.20 -40.23
C ALA A 63 37.17 -24.53 -39.03
N GLY A 64 36.00 -23.90 -38.93
CA GLY A 64 35.00 -24.21 -37.91
C GLY A 64 34.40 -25.60 -38.08
N LEU A 65 33.99 -25.98 -39.29
CA LEU A 65 33.43 -27.32 -39.54
C LEU A 65 34.47 -28.43 -39.26
N ARG A 66 35.73 -28.20 -39.63
CA ARG A 66 36.84 -29.12 -39.28
C ARG A 66 36.98 -29.27 -37.77
N ALA A 67 36.88 -28.18 -37.02
CA ALA A 67 37.02 -28.20 -35.58
C ALA A 67 35.93 -29.05 -34.89
N LEU A 68 34.75 -29.20 -35.49
CA LEU A 68 33.66 -30.05 -35.01
C LEU A 68 33.82 -31.54 -35.36
N THR A 69 34.73 -31.89 -36.27
CA THR A 69 34.95 -33.29 -36.66
C THR A 69 35.51 -34.12 -35.49
N GLY A 70 35.15 -35.41 -35.44
CA GLY A 70 35.65 -36.35 -34.42
C GLY A 70 35.09 -36.14 -33.01
N LYS A 71 34.09 -35.26 -32.82
CA LYS A 71 33.37 -35.15 -31.55
C LYS A 71 32.29 -36.21 -31.45
N THR A 72 32.27 -36.96 -30.35
CA THR A 72 31.21 -37.93 -30.06
C THR A 72 29.97 -37.20 -29.52
N PRO A 73 28.83 -37.22 -30.24
CA PRO A 73 27.61 -36.63 -29.74
C PRO A 73 27.07 -37.41 -28.53
N ALA A 74 26.47 -36.70 -27.58
CA ALA A 74 25.70 -37.28 -26.50
C ALA A 74 24.61 -36.30 -26.05
N ALA A 75 23.55 -36.80 -25.41
CA ALA A 75 22.37 -36.02 -25.04
C ALA A 75 22.69 -34.77 -24.20
N ASN A 76 23.78 -34.80 -23.43
CA ASN A 76 24.16 -33.74 -22.48
C ASN A 76 25.46 -33.05 -22.89
N LYS A 77 25.87 -33.11 -24.17
CA LYS A 77 27.11 -32.49 -24.64
C LYS A 77 26.82 -31.37 -25.62
N LEU A 78 27.40 -30.20 -25.37
CA LEU A 78 27.36 -29.04 -26.25
C LEU A 78 28.75 -28.83 -26.87
N PRO A 79 28.90 -28.94 -28.20
CA PRO A 79 30.11 -28.51 -28.88
C PRO A 79 30.28 -26.98 -28.81
N TYR A 80 31.48 -26.52 -28.48
CA TYR A 80 31.82 -25.10 -28.51
C TYR A 80 33.26 -24.89 -29.01
N TYR A 81 33.52 -23.75 -29.65
CA TYR A 81 34.84 -23.41 -30.15
C TYR A 81 35.74 -22.92 -29.01
N THR A 82 36.95 -23.45 -28.94
CA THR A 82 38.01 -23.00 -28.01
C THR A 82 39.09 -22.19 -28.74
N GLY A 83 38.99 -22.08 -30.06
CA GLY A 83 39.87 -21.30 -30.93
C GLY A 83 39.37 -21.35 -32.38
N THR A 84 40.12 -20.75 -33.31
CA THR A 84 39.74 -20.65 -34.74
C THR A 84 39.70 -21.99 -35.48
N ALA A 85 40.38 -23.02 -34.97
CA ALA A 85 40.44 -24.36 -35.56
C ALA A 85 40.27 -25.49 -34.53
N ALA A 86 39.74 -25.18 -33.34
CA ALA A 86 39.58 -26.14 -32.25
C ALA A 86 38.20 -26.03 -31.61
N SER A 87 37.62 -27.19 -31.27
CA SER A 87 36.40 -27.26 -30.47
C SER A 87 36.57 -28.24 -29.32
N ALA A 88 35.72 -28.08 -28.31
CA ALA A 88 35.58 -29.00 -27.18
C ALA A 88 34.09 -29.30 -26.94
N LEU A 89 33.82 -30.29 -26.09
CA LEU A 89 32.48 -30.59 -25.61
C LEU A 89 32.34 -30.07 -24.18
N ALA A 90 31.35 -29.23 -23.93
CA ALA A 90 30.92 -28.86 -22.59
C ALA A 90 29.77 -29.77 -22.13
N ASP A 91 29.65 -29.96 -20.83
CA ASP A 91 28.48 -30.61 -20.24
C ASP A 91 27.31 -29.63 -20.16
N PHE A 92 26.18 -30.05 -20.71
CA PHE A 92 24.93 -29.33 -20.64
C PHE A 92 24.09 -29.90 -19.50
N THR A 93 23.93 -29.12 -18.43
CA THR A 93 23.19 -29.54 -17.23
C THR A 93 21.72 -29.81 -17.56
N ALA A 94 21.06 -30.63 -16.72
CA ALA A 94 19.62 -30.86 -16.89
C ALA A 94 18.80 -29.57 -16.82
N ALA A 95 19.17 -28.65 -15.93
CA ALA A 95 18.52 -27.33 -15.82
C ALA A 95 18.70 -26.49 -17.09
N ALA A 96 19.90 -26.42 -17.67
CA ALA A 96 20.14 -25.69 -18.91
C ALA A 96 19.32 -26.26 -20.08
N ARG A 97 19.25 -27.60 -20.19
CA ARG A 97 18.41 -28.25 -21.20
C ARG A 97 16.92 -27.98 -20.98
N SER A 98 16.46 -27.99 -19.73
CA SER A 98 15.07 -27.68 -19.38
C SER A 98 14.70 -26.24 -19.73
N PHE A 99 15.58 -25.28 -19.43
CA PHE A 99 15.38 -23.86 -19.76
C PHE A 99 15.33 -23.62 -21.27
N LEU A 100 16.24 -24.22 -22.04
CA LEU A 100 16.28 -24.05 -23.50
C LEU A 100 15.17 -24.80 -24.23
N ALA A 101 14.65 -25.88 -23.65
CA ALA A 101 13.53 -26.63 -24.20
C ALA A 101 12.16 -26.02 -23.88
N ALA A 102 12.10 -24.99 -23.03
CA ALA A 102 10.86 -24.34 -22.64
C ALA A 102 10.17 -23.65 -23.84
N ALA A 103 8.85 -23.84 -23.96
CA ALA A 103 8.07 -23.33 -25.10
C ALA A 103 7.86 -21.81 -25.07
N ASP A 104 7.91 -21.20 -23.89
CA ASP A 104 7.66 -19.78 -23.66
C ASP A 104 8.39 -19.26 -22.40
N ALA A 105 8.29 -17.96 -22.15
CA ALA A 105 8.94 -17.30 -21.02
C ALA A 105 8.43 -17.79 -19.65
N SER A 106 7.16 -18.21 -19.53
CA SER A 106 6.65 -18.74 -18.26
C SER A 106 7.26 -20.10 -17.96
N ALA A 107 7.33 -20.98 -18.96
CA ALA A 107 8.01 -22.28 -18.83
C ALA A 107 9.52 -22.12 -18.57
N GLN A 108 10.16 -21.07 -19.09
CA GLN A 108 11.55 -20.73 -18.76
C GLN A 108 11.70 -20.37 -17.28
N LEU A 109 10.78 -19.57 -16.72
CA LEU A 109 10.76 -19.22 -15.31
C LEU A 109 10.48 -20.45 -14.41
N ASP A 110 9.66 -21.41 -14.86
CA ASP A 110 9.50 -22.70 -14.16
C ASP A 110 10.82 -23.46 -14.10
N ALA A 111 11.57 -23.51 -15.21
CA ALA A 111 12.86 -24.20 -15.27
C ALA A 111 13.93 -23.55 -14.34
N LEU A 112 13.80 -22.26 -14.05
CA LEU A 112 14.62 -21.54 -13.08
C LEU A 112 14.14 -21.73 -11.63
N GLY A 113 13.00 -22.39 -11.41
CA GLY A 113 12.40 -22.61 -10.09
C GLY A 113 11.64 -21.41 -9.54
N VAL A 114 11.23 -20.46 -10.39
CA VAL A 114 10.42 -19.31 -9.96
C VAL A 114 8.99 -19.79 -9.67
N SER A 115 8.50 -19.48 -8.47
CA SER A 115 7.18 -19.89 -8.03
C SER A 115 6.06 -19.20 -8.81
N ALA A 116 4.87 -19.81 -8.84
CA ALA A 116 3.68 -19.21 -9.45
C ALA A 116 3.33 -17.84 -8.85
N PHE A 117 3.55 -17.66 -7.54
CA PHE A 117 3.36 -16.37 -6.86
C PHE A 117 4.28 -15.28 -7.43
N MET A 118 5.58 -15.56 -7.54
CA MET A 118 6.53 -14.58 -8.10
C MET A 118 6.28 -14.34 -9.58
N LYS A 119 5.81 -15.35 -10.33
CA LYS A 119 5.38 -15.18 -11.73
C LYS A 119 4.18 -14.26 -11.87
N SER A 120 3.27 -14.26 -10.89
CA SER A 120 2.18 -13.28 -10.83
C SER A 120 2.78 -11.88 -10.71
N LEU A 121 3.65 -11.66 -9.72
CA LEU A 121 4.24 -10.35 -9.50
C LEU A 121 5.13 -9.85 -10.65
N LEU A 122 5.85 -10.75 -11.33
CA LEU A 122 6.68 -10.42 -12.49
C LEU A 122 5.87 -10.08 -13.74
N ASN A 123 4.59 -10.44 -13.80
CA ASN A 123 3.72 -10.13 -14.94
C ASN A 123 3.00 -8.79 -14.79
N ASP A 124 3.06 -8.17 -13.61
CA ASP A 124 2.38 -6.93 -13.30
C ASP A 124 3.01 -5.75 -14.06
N ALA A 125 2.16 -4.94 -14.69
CA ALA A 125 2.59 -3.84 -15.56
C ALA A 125 3.15 -2.63 -14.78
N ASP A 126 2.74 -2.46 -13.53
CA ASP A 126 3.11 -1.34 -12.67
C ASP A 126 2.97 -1.70 -11.17
N ALA A 127 3.26 -0.73 -10.30
CA ALA A 127 3.22 -0.91 -8.86
C ALA A 127 1.80 -1.09 -8.30
N ALA A 128 0.76 -0.55 -8.96
CA ALA A 128 -0.62 -0.72 -8.51
C ALA A 128 -1.09 -2.14 -8.78
N ALA A 129 -0.80 -2.68 -9.98
CA ALA A 129 -1.05 -4.09 -10.28
C ALA A 129 -0.30 -5.03 -9.32
N ALA A 130 0.96 -4.70 -8.99
CA ALA A 130 1.72 -5.45 -7.99
C ALA A 130 1.10 -5.41 -6.59
N GLN A 131 0.55 -4.26 -6.17
CA GLN A 131 -0.17 -4.12 -4.91
C GLN A 131 -1.46 -4.93 -4.90
N ASP A 132 -2.21 -4.92 -6.01
CA ASP A 132 -3.42 -5.72 -6.17
C ASP A 132 -3.10 -7.23 -6.12
N THR A 133 -2.02 -7.67 -6.79
CA THR A 133 -1.52 -9.06 -6.74
C THR A 133 -1.13 -9.48 -5.31
N LEU A 134 -0.64 -8.55 -4.50
CA LEU A 134 -0.32 -8.77 -3.09
C LEU A 134 -1.51 -8.57 -2.14
N GLU A 135 -2.68 -8.19 -2.66
CA GLU A 135 -3.87 -7.81 -1.90
C GLU A 135 -3.61 -6.67 -0.89
N LEU A 136 -2.73 -5.73 -1.25
CA LEU A 136 -2.35 -4.59 -0.41
C LEU A 136 -3.02 -3.32 -0.93
N VAL A 137 -4.26 -3.05 -0.52
CA VAL A 137 -4.92 -1.80 -0.89
C VAL A 137 -4.59 -0.71 0.17
N PRO A 138 -3.94 0.41 -0.21
CA PRO A 138 -3.70 1.51 0.71
C PRO A 138 -5.00 2.10 1.24
N GLY A 139 -5.10 2.25 2.56
CA GLY A 139 -6.31 2.70 3.27
C GLY A 139 -7.20 1.57 3.78
N THR A 140 -7.01 0.32 3.36
CA THR A 140 -7.69 -0.86 3.91
C THR A 140 -6.71 -1.81 4.61
N ASP A 141 -5.67 -2.24 3.90
CA ASP A 141 -4.72 -3.27 4.36
C ASP A 141 -3.39 -2.64 4.83
N VAL A 142 -3.03 -1.50 4.23
CA VAL A 142 -1.83 -0.73 4.55
C VAL A 142 -2.21 0.71 4.86
N GLN A 143 -1.69 1.28 5.94
CA GLN A 143 -1.88 2.71 6.22
C GLN A 143 -1.13 3.54 5.16
N ALA A 144 -1.85 4.40 4.42
CA ALA A 144 -1.20 5.39 3.58
C ALA A 144 -0.33 6.31 4.46
N PHE A 145 0.86 6.65 3.97
CA PHE A 145 1.74 7.54 4.70
C PHE A 145 1.04 8.88 4.93
N ASP A 146 0.89 9.24 6.20
CA ASP A 146 0.27 10.46 6.67
C ASP A 146 1.14 11.04 7.79
N ALA A 147 1.61 12.28 7.59
CA ALA A 147 2.57 12.91 8.48
C ALA A 147 1.95 13.22 9.86
N ASP A 148 0.66 13.54 9.91
CA ASP A 148 -0.05 13.83 11.15
C ASP A 148 -0.27 12.53 11.95
N LEU A 149 -0.63 11.44 11.27
CA LEU A 149 -0.75 10.13 11.92
C LEU A 149 0.61 9.61 12.42
N ALA A 150 1.69 9.85 11.67
CA ALA A 150 3.04 9.56 12.15
C ALA A 150 3.42 10.41 13.38
N ALA A 151 3.05 11.70 13.40
CA ALA A 151 3.27 12.57 14.55
C ALA A 151 2.46 12.14 15.78
N ILE A 152 1.21 11.72 15.60
CA ILE A 152 0.36 11.17 16.67
C ILE A 152 0.94 9.86 17.21
N ALA A 153 1.41 8.96 16.33
CA ALA A 153 2.04 7.70 16.72
C ALA A 153 3.38 7.89 17.46
N ALA A 154 4.12 8.95 17.12
CA ALA A 154 5.39 9.30 17.76
C ALA A 154 5.21 9.98 19.14
N LEU A 155 4.00 10.44 19.48
CA LEU A 155 3.75 11.10 20.75
C LEU A 155 3.76 10.08 21.90
N ALA A 156 4.74 10.20 22.80
CA ALA A 156 4.74 9.47 24.06
C ALA A 156 3.56 9.97 24.94
N THR A 157 2.43 9.29 24.85
CA THR A 157 1.22 9.66 25.60
C THR A 157 1.14 8.92 26.94
N THR A 158 0.86 9.67 28.00
CA THR A 158 0.47 9.10 29.30
C THR A 158 -0.94 8.48 29.19
N ALA A 159 -1.37 7.74 30.22
CA ALA A 159 -2.74 7.21 30.27
C ALA A 159 -3.81 8.30 30.09
N PHE A 160 -3.56 9.49 30.64
CA PHE A 160 -4.40 10.67 30.43
C PHE A 160 -4.44 11.11 28.97
N GLY A 161 -3.30 11.23 28.29
CA GLY A 161 -3.25 11.60 26.86
C GLY A 161 -4.01 10.63 25.96
N ARG A 162 -3.89 9.32 26.22
CA ARG A 162 -4.67 8.30 25.48
C ARG A 162 -6.16 8.42 25.75
N SER A 163 -6.57 8.67 27.01
CA SER A 163 -7.99 8.84 27.34
C SER A 163 -8.62 10.03 26.64
N VAL A 164 -7.85 11.09 26.36
CA VAL A 164 -8.33 12.26 25.61
C VAL A 164 -8.47 11.92 24.12
N LEU A 165 -7.48 11.24 23.52
CA LEU A 165 -7.47 10.93 22.09
C LEU A 165 -8.57 9.93 21.68
N THR A 166 -9.03 9.07 22.60
CA THR A 166 -10.12 8.11 22.34
C THR A 166 -11.52 8.69 22.52
N ILE A 167 -11.65 9.98 22.88
CA ILE A 167 -12.96 10.61 23.02
C ILE A 167 -13.65 10.70 21.65
N ALA A 168 -14.82 10.08 21.53
CA ALA A 168 -15.59 10.06 20.28
C ALA A 168 -16.35 11.38 20.01
N ASP A 169 -16.73 12.12 21.06
CA ASP A 169 -17.54 13.34 20.93
C ASP A 169 -17.35 14.32 22.11
N GLY A 170 -17.90 15.52 21.96
CA GLY A 170 -17.80 16.57 22.98
C GLY A 170 -18.48 16.24 24.31
N ALA A 171 -19.46 15.32 24.35
CA ALA A 171 -20.09 14.89 25.60
C ALA A 171 -19.17 13.95 26.39
N GLY A 172 -18.52 13.01 25.71
CA GLY A 172 -17.47 12.17 26.29
C GLY A 172 -16.32 12.98 26.85
N GLY A 173 -15.90 14.03 26.12
CA GLY A 173 -14.87 14.95 26.62
C GLY A 173 -15.32 15.71 27.87
N ARG A 174 -16.57 16.15 27.90
CA ARG A 174 -17.13 16.80 29.08
C ARG A 174 -17.12 15.88 30.31
N THR A 175 -17.42 14.60 30.12
CA THR A 175 -17.35 13.59 31.18
C THR A 175 -15.91 13.36 31.64
N LEU A 176 -14.95 13.20 30.72
CA LEU A 176 -13.53 12.99 31.06
C LEU A 176 -12.96 14.15 31.89
N PHE A 177 -13.32 15.39 31.55
CA PHE A 177 -12.87 16.58 32.26
C PHE A 177 -13.75 16.95 33.46
N GLY A 178 -14.75 16.12 33.81
CA GLY A 178 -15.64 16.36 34.96
C GLY A 178 -16.62 17.53 34.79
N SER A 179 -16.77 18.07 33.58
CA SER A 179 -17.79 19.06 33.24
C SER A 179 -19.15 18.40 32.99
N ASN A 180 -19.76 17.85 34.04
CA ASN A 180 -21.15 17.40 33.99
C ASN A 180 -22.07 18.62 33.80
N GLY A 181 -22.33 18.97 32.54
CA GLY A 181 -23.09 20.15 32.15
C GLY A 181 -22.24 21.42 32.18
N SER A 182 -22.27 22.18 31.08
CA SER A 182 -21.60 23.47 31.03
C SER A 182 -22.17 24.37 32.13
N LEU A 183 -21.28 25.06 32.85
CA LEU A 183 -21.67 26.16 33.73
C LEU A 183 -22.44 27.18 32.89
N GLY A 184 -23.74 27.31 33.13
CA GLY A 184 -24.60 28.14 32.31
C GLY A 184 -24.65 29.56 32.85
N TYR A 185 -24.53 30.55 31.97
CA TYR A 185 -24.91 31.93 32.29
C TYR A 185 -26.23 32.23 31.59
N GLY A 186 -27.21 32.73 32.35
CA GLY A 186 -28.52 33.02 31.81
C GLY A 186 -29.21 34.17 32.51
N SER A 187 -30.41 34.49 32.04
CA SER A 187 -31.27 35.47 32.69
C SER A 187 -32.70 35.00 32.72
N ASN A 188 -33.37 35.25 33.84
CA ASN A 188 -34.80 35.08 33.99
C ASN A 188 -35.42 36.42 34.43
N ALA A 189 -36.73 36.42 34.65
CA ALA A 189 -37.46 37.61 35.12
C ALA A 189 -36.93 38.19 36.45
N SER A 190 -36.16 37.40 37.21
CA SER A 190 -35.63 37.77 38.52
C SER A 190 -34.14 38.18 38.48
N GLY A 191 -33.52 38.27 37.30
CA GLY A 191 -32.14 38.75 37.11
C GLY A 191 -31.21 37.79 36.37
N LYS A 192 -29.90 37.98 36.53
CA LYS A 192 -28.86 37.12 35.92
C LYS A 192 -28.54 35.96 36.85
N TYR A 193 -28.23 34.80 36.30
CA TYR A 193 -27.86 33.63 37.09
C TYR A 193 -26.69 32.88 36.49
N PHE A 194 -25.97 32.21 37.38
CA PHE A 194 -24.99 31.20 37.05
C PHE A 194 -25.54 29.84 37.46
N SER A 195 -25.65 28.89 36.52
CA SER A 195 -26.17 27.56 36.75
C SER A 195 -25.05 26.54 36.81
N VAL A 196 -24.99 25.80 37.92
CA VAL A 196 -24.05 24.71 38.18
C VAL A 196 -24.81 23.39 38.16
N PRO A 197 -24.81 22.66 37.04
CA PRO A 197 -25.25 21.27 37.03
C PRO A 197 -24.30 20.42 37.88
N ILE A 198 -24.85 19.71 38.87
CA ILE A 198 -24.15 18.73 39.71
C ILE A 198 -24.98 17.46 39.71
N GLN A 199 -24.46 16.40 39.09
CA GLN A 199 -25.18 15.14 38.84
C GLN A 199 -26.52 15.43 38.14
N ASP A 200 -27.66 15.05 38.74
CA ASP A 200 -28.99 15.19 38.15
C ASP A 200 -29.72 16.50 38.56
N ARG A 201 -29.07 17.39 39.32
CA ARG A 201 -29.67 18.67 39.76
C ARG A 201 -28.86 19.85 39.26
N THR A 202 -29.54 20.87 38.73
CA THR A 202 -28.92 22.15 38.40
C THR A 202 -29.15 23.14 39.54
N TYR A 203 -28.06 23.61 40.12
CA TYR A 203 -28.07 24.65 41.15
C TYR A 203 -27.91 26.01 40.49
N TYR A 204 -28.62 27.02 40.98
CA TYR A 204 -28.55 28.37 40.42
C TYR A 204 -28.06 29.34 41.48
N LEU A 205 -26.99 30.08 41.17
CA LEU A 205 -26.57 31.25 41.92
C LEU A 205 -27.11 32.48 41.19
N GLN A 206 -28.13 33.11 41.77
CA GLN A 206 -28.85 34.22 41.16
C GLN A 206 -28.34 35.56 41.70
N ILE A 207 -27.89 36.41 40.78
CA ILE A 207 -27.58 37.83 41.05
C ILE A 207 -28.84 38.61 40.67
N MET A 208 -29.64 38.97 41.68
CA MET A 208 -30.92 39.65 41.48
C MET A 208 -30.72 41.05 40.90
N THR A 209 -31.51 41.39 39.89
CA THR A 209 -31.69 42.77 39.42
C THR A 209 -33.19 43.06 39.44
N GLY A 210 -33.72 43.46 40.60
CA GLY A 210 -35.15 43.73 40.81
C GLY A 210 -35.78 42.92 41.95
N SER A 211 -36.94 43.40 42.43
CA SER A 211 -37.65 42.95 43.65
C SER A 211 -37.85 41.43 43.76
N THR A 212 -37.66 40.92 44.98
CA THR A 212 -37.71 39.51 45.43
C THR A 212 -38.82 38.66 44.79
N PRO A 213 -38.54 37.47 44.23
CA PRO A 213 -39.57 36.59 43.70
C PRO A 213 -40.27 35.79 44.82
N SER A 214 -41.59 35.80 44.82
CA SER A 214 -42.46 35.20 45.85
C SER A 214 -42.85 33.74 45.57
N ASN A 215 -41.89 32.87 45.22
CA ASN A 215 -42.20 31.46 44.96
C ASN A 215 -41.29 30.49 45.71
N GLY A 216 -41.53 30.33 47.01
CA GLY A 216 -41.46 29.07 47.79
C GLY A 216 -40.20 28.18 47.79
N TRP A 217 -39.14 28.50 47.03
CA TRP A 217 -37.97 27.64 46.85
C TRP A 217 -36.64 28.38 47.09
N SER A 218 -36.66 29.51 47.80
CA SER A 218 -35.47 30.26 48.15
C SER A 218 -34.73 29.62 49.33
N SER A 219 -33.90 28.62 49.04
CA SER A 219 -32.88 28.14 49.98
C SER A 219 -31.75 29.17 50.05
N ALA A 220 -31.60 29.84 51.20
CA ALA A 220 -30.48 30.75 51.44
C ALA A 220 -29.15 29.99 51.31
N ILE A 221 -28.27 30.45 50.43
CA ILE A 221 -26.87 29.99 50.40
C ILE A 221 -26.13 30.79 51.46
N ASN A 222 -25.81 30.15 52.58
CA ASN A 222 -24.98 30.76 53.62
C ASN A 222 -23.52 30.62 53.17
N LEU A 223 -22.94 31.67 52.60
CA LEU A 223 -21.50 31.70 52.28
C LEU A 223 -20.76 32.15 53.55
N PRO A 224 -19.89 31.33 54.16
CA PRO A 224 -19.05 31.77 55.26
C PRO A 224 -17.96 32.68 54.70
N VAL A 225 -18.26 33.97 54.55
CA VAL A 225 -17.28 35.00 54.22
C VAL A 225 -17.01 35.83 55.47
N ALA A 226 -15.84 35.63 56.06
CA ALA A 226 -15.33 36.50 57.11
C ALA A 226 -14.63 37.68 56.46
N PHE A 227 -15.25 38.87 56.49
CA PHE A 227 -14.60 40.10 56.04
C PHE A 227 -13.80 40.69 57.21
N THR A 228 -12.48 40.77 57.06
CA THR A 228 -11.57 41.26 58.12
C THR A 228 -11.39 42.78 58.11
N THR A 229 -12.08 43.49 57.22
CA THR A 229 -12.10 44.96 57.12
C THR A 229 -13.46 45.39 56.57
N GLU A 230 -13.95 46.55 57.03
CA GLU A 230 -15.32 47.05 56.86
C GLU A 230 -15.76 47.11 55.37
N GLY A 231 -16.36 46.03 54.90
CA GLY A 231 -17.00 45.95 53.59
C GLY A 231 -18.48 46.29 53.71
N TRP A 232 -18.91 47.36 53.03
CA TRP A 232 -20.30 47.80 53.03
C TRP A 232 -21.15 46.88 52.14
N ILE A 233 -22.07 46.13 52.73
CA ILE A 233 -23.14 45.47 51.98
C ILE A 233 -24.26 46.50 51.81
N VAL A 234 -24.34 47.12 50.63
CA VAL A 234 -25.50 47.93 50.26
C VAL A 234 -26.64 46.98 49.90
N ALA A 235 -27.42 46.58 50.91
CA ALA A 235 -28.68 45.90 50.69
C ALA A 235 -29.73 46.91 50.22
N GLY A 236 -30.00 46.95 48.92
CA GLY A 236 -31.18 47.63 48.40
C GLY A 236 -32.42 46.99 49.02
N ALA A 237 -33.32 47.83 49.55
CA ALA A 237 -34.54 47.50 50.28
C ALA A 237 -35.09 46.07 50.03
N ASN A 238 -34.61 45.10 50.82
CA ASN A 238 -35.28 43.88 51.25
C ASN A 238 -34.24 42.95 51.93
N SER A 239 -34.29 42.95 53.27
CA SER A 239 -34.00 41.84 54.18
C SER A 239 -32.69 41.06 54.00
N LEU A 240 -31.65 41.43 54.76
CA LEU A 240 -30.63 40.48 55.19
C LEU A 240 -31.30 39.48 56.16
N ASN A 241 -31.72 38.32 55.65
CA ASN A 241 -32.34 37.28 56.47
C ASN A 241 -31.25 36.52 57.23
N THR A 242 -30.75 37.10 58.32
CA THR A 242 -30.00 36.33 59.32
C THR A 242 -31.01 35.45 60.02
N GLY A 243 -31.08 34.16 59.66
CA GLY A 243 -32.06 33.21 60.21
C GLY A 243 -32.02 33.18 61.74
N ALA A 244 -32.86 34.01 62.36
CA ALA A 244 -33.09 34.03 63.79
C ALA A 244 -34.46 33.39 64.00
N THR A 245 -34.46 32.17 64.52
CA THR A 245 -35.64 31.50 65.06
C THR A 245 -36.29 32.45 66.07
N GLU A 246 -37.62 32.57 66.01
CA GLU A 246 -38.43 33.54 66.76
C GLU A 246 -37.98 33.67 68.23
N GLY A 247 -37.29 34.78 68.54
CA GLY A 247 -36.76 35.04 69.88
C GLY A 247 -35.64 36.07 69.94
N ASN A 248 -34.84 36.23 68.88
CA ASN A 248 -33.75 37.22 68.83
C ASN A 248 -34.08 38.39 67.90
N LYS A 249 -34.74 39.41 68.43
CA LYS A 249 -34.78 40.74 67.79
C LYS A 249 -33.39 41.35 67.91
N ILE A 250 -32.63 41.42 66.83
CA ILE A 250 -31.52 42.37 66.73
C ILE A 250 -32.18 43.75 66.70
N ALA A 251 -32.19 44.43 67.84
CA ALA A 251 -32.63 45.81 67.94
C ALA A 251 -31.66 46.68 67.13
N ALA A 252 -32.02 46.99 65.88
CA ALA A 252 -31.51 48.18 65.22
C ALA A 252 -32.20 49.38 65.87
N ASP A 253 -31.61 49.82 67.00
CA ASP A 253 -31.78 51.17 67.51
C ASP A 253 -31.25 52.14 66.46
N LEU A 254 -32.14 52.55 65.56
CA LEU A 254 -31.91 53.67 64.65
C LEU A 254 -33.07 54.67 64.84
N VAL A 255 -33.31 55.03 66.11
CA VAL A 255 -34.22 56.12 66.48
C VAL A 255 -33.56 57.44 66.11
N GLY A 256 -33.73 57.88 64.85
CA GLY A 256 -33.10 59.11 64.38
C GLY A 256 -33.50 59.63 63.01
N LEU A 257 -34.60 59.13 62.41
CA LEU A 257 -35.13 59.68 61.16
C LEU A 257 -36.63 59.95 61.31
N ASP A 258 -36.92 61.03 62.04
CA ASP A 258 -38.12 61.83 61.89
C ASP A 258 -38.26 62.25 60.42
N LYS A 259 -39.48 62.20 59.87
CA LYS A 259 -39.88 62.47 58.47
C LYS A 259 -39.86 61.30 57.48
N PHE A 260 -40.83 60.40 57.63
CA PHE A 260 -41.41 59.70 56.48
C PHE A 260 -42.84 60.23 56.23
N LYS A 261 -42.95 61.37 55.53
CA LYS A 261 -44.24 61.86 55.02
C LYS A 261 -44.53 61.15 53.70
N VAL A 262 -45.59 60.34 53.67
CA VAL A 262 -46.28 59.95 52.43
C VAL A 262 -47.47 60.87 52.30
N GLY A 263 -47.43 61.80 51.35
CA GLY A 263 -48.50 62.76 51.11
C GLY A 263 -48.92 62.74 49.65
N SER A 264 -50.22 62.56 49.43
CA SER A 264 -50.98 63.17 48.35
C SER A 264 -52.45 62.95 48.67
N ASP A 265 -53.11 63.93 49.28
CA ASP A 265 -54.50 64.28 48.96
C ASP A 265 -54.88 65.62 49.61
N ASP A 266 -55.44 66.48 48.75
CA ASP A 266 -55.78 67.89 48.95
C ASP A 266 -57.07 68.09 49.76
N SER A 267 -57.00 68.82 50.88
CA SER A 267 -58.04 69.74 51.34
C SER A 267 -57.53 70.54 52.56
N PRO A 268 -57.52 71.89 52.51
CA PRO A 268 -57.18 72.72 53.65
C PRO A 268 -58.45 73.15 54.38
N THR A 269 -58.85 72.43 55.42
CA THR A 269 -59.76 72.98 56.45
C THR A 269 -59.25 72.60 57.83
N ASP A 270 -58.43 73.50 58.36
CA ASP A 270 -58.41 73.98 59.73
C ASP A 270 -58.28 72.96 60.86
N TYR A 271 -57.01 72.74 61.21
CA TYR A 271 -56.61 72.82 62.61
C TYR A 271 -57.08 74.17 63.18
N THR A 272 -58.00 74.18 64.13
CA THR A 272 -57.75 74.66 65.50
C THR A 272 -59.02 74.76 66.35
N CYS A 273 -58.87 74.21 67.55
CA CYS A 273 -59.53 74.40 68.84
C CYS A 273 -60.72 75.39 69.01
N ILE A 274 -61.76 74.85 69.67
CA ILE A 274 -62.42 75.37 70.88
C ILE A 274 -63.38 76.60 70.73
N ALA A 275 -64.67 76.27 70.60
CA ALA A 275 -65.73 76.43 71.62
C ALA A 275 -66.33 77.82 72.02
N TRP A 276 -67.65 77.94 71.74
CA TRP A 276 -68.82 78.43 72.55
C TRP A 276 -69.52 79.77 72.20
N GLY A 277 -70.84 79.67 71.99
CA GLY A 277 -71.84 80.42 72.77
C GLY A 277 -72.87 81.28 72.02
N TYR A 278 -74.02 80.71 71.63
CA TYR A 278 -75.38 81.00 72.16
C TYR A 278 -76.40 80.04 71.52
#